data_AF-A0A9D6NJM1-F1
#
_entry.id   AF-A0A9D6NJM1-F1
#
_cell.length_a   1.000
_cell.length_b   1.000
_cell.length_c   1.000
_cell.angle_alpha   90.00
_cell.angle_beta   90.00
_cell.angle_gamma   90.00
#
_symmetry.space_group_name_H-M   'P 1'
#
loop_
_entity.id
_entity.type
_entity.pdbx_description
1 polymer ?
#
loop_
_entity_poly.entity_id
_entity_poly.type
_entity_poly.pdbx_seq_one_letter_code
_entity_poly.pdbx_strand_id
1 'polypeptide(L)'
;MICDLEKIYLYLDQELSEPERAEMDAHLRECAACADLLRAERAILEDLDGLSDVAAPAWLEREIIERAHDDLTATFQSRAERRRALTVVGALSFTAAVLLSFNTIVGYLREFLMGLRVGGSVLWNIATVFLKGLSFVTVGMVHGLADDAQVTPLPAFLLAAMLSLVLVRLVMHFEVSTNKR
;
A
#
# COMPACT_ATOMS: atom_id res chain seq x y z
N MET A 1 -27.57 -26.18 -28.54
CA MET A 1 -26.12 -25.93 -28.58
C MET A 1 -25.81 -25.22 -29.88
N ILE A 2 -25.10 -24.10 -29.83
CA ILE A 2 -24.81 -23.24 -30.98
C ILE A 2 -23.43 -23.65 -31.51
N CYS A 3 -23.34 -24.07 -32.77
CA CYS A 3 -22.05 -24.27 -33.45
C CYS A 3 -21.46 -22.87 -33.70
N ASP A 4 -20.35 -22.57 -33.05
CA ASP A 4 -19.62 -21.32 -33.20
C ASP A 4 -18.35 -21.58 -34.03
N LEU A 5 -18.33 -21.06 -35.24
CA LEU A 5 -17.24 -21.26 -36.19
C LEU A 5 -15.95 -20.58 -35.71
N GLU A 6 -16.04 -19.43 -35.04
CA GLU A 6 -14.87 -18.69 -34.55
C GLU A 6 -14.11 -19.53 -33.52
N LYS A 7 -14.82 -20.20 -32.61
CA LYS A 7 -14.21 -21.10 -31.63
C LYS A 7 -13.51 -22.31 -32.28
N ILE A 8 -13.93 -22.75 -33.46
CA ILE A 8 -13.24 -23.85 -34.18
C ILE A 8 -11.88 -23.39 -34.70
N TYR A 9 -11.79 -22.18 -35.26
CA TYR A 9 -10.52 -21.60 -35.68
C TYR A 9 -9.58 -21.37 -34.48
N LEU A 10 -10.10 -20.80 -33.39
CA LEU A 10 -9.31 -20.64 -32.14
C LEU A 10 -8.83 -21.99 -31.57
N TYR A 11 -9.62 -23.06 -31.74
CA TYR A 11 -9.23 -24.41 -31.35
C TYR A 11 -8.10 -24.97 -32.24
N LEU A 12 -8.12 -24.68 -33.55
CA LEU A 12 -7.05 -25.06 -34.49
C LEU A 12 -5.74 -24.31 -34.20
N ASP A 13 -5.83 -23.00 -33.95
CA ASP A 13 -4.68 -22.14 -33.65
C ASP A 13 -4.13 -22.32 -32.21
N GLN A 14 -4.76 -23.20 -31.42
CA GLN A 14 -4.44 -23.49 -30.02
C GLN A 14 -4.58 -22.29 -29.07
N GLU A 15 -5.37 -21.29 -29.45
CA GLU A 15 -5.58 -20.05 -28.69
C GLU A 15 -6.68 -20.17 -27.62
N LEU A 16 -7.47 -21.25 -27.63
CA LEU A 16 -8.45 -21.52 -26.57
C LEU A 16 -7.77 -21.85 -25.23
N SER A 17 -8.32 -21.27 -24.16
CA SER A 17 -7.97 -21.64 -22.79
C SER A 17 -8.34 -23.10 -22.49
N GLU A 18 -7.70 -23.70 -21.49
CA GLU A 18 -7.97 -25.09 -21.08
C GLU A 18 -9.46 -25.42 -20.86
N PRO A 19 -10.27 -24.61 -20.14
CA PRO A 19 -11.69 -24.91 -19.97
C PRO A 19 -12.49 -24.80 -21.28
N GLU A 20 -12.19 -23.84 -22.14
CA GLU A 20 -12.86 -23.67 -23.44
C GLU A 20 -12.51 -24.80 -24.41
N ARG A 21 -11.28 -25.29 -24.35
CA ARG A 21 -10.84 -26.45 -25.11
C ARG A 21 -11.60 -27.71 -24.71
N ALA A 22 -11.80 -27.94 -23.40
CA ALA A 22 -12.58 -29.06 -22.90
C ALA A 22 -14.06 -28.97 -23.31
N GLU A 23 -14.64 -27.76 -23.31
CA GLU A 23 -15.99 -27.52 -23.83
C GLU A 23 -16.08 -27.83 -25.33
N MET A 24 -15.10 -27.38 -26.12
CA MET A 24 -15.04 -27.66 -27.55
C MET A 24 -14.85 -29.16 -27.83
N ASP A 25 -13.99 -29.84 -27.07
CA ASP A 25 -13.80 -31.30 -27.20
C ASP A 25 -15.09 -32.07 -26.92
N ALA A 26 -15.87 -31.64 -25.93
CA ALA A 26 -17.19 -32.22 -25.67
C ALA A 26 -18.15 -31.94 -26.84
N HIS A 27 -18.16 -30.70 -27.34
CA HIS A 27 -19.00 -30.31 -28.48
C HIS A 27 -18.68 -31.11 -29.75
N LEU A 28 -17.40 -31.32 -30.07
CA LEU A 28 -16.95 -32.07 -31.24
C LEU A 28 -17.31 -33.56 -31.17
N ARG A 29 -17.51 -34.12 -29.98
CA ARG A 29 -18.00 -35.51 -29.82
C ARG A 29 -19.50 -35.64 -30.09
N GLU A 30 -20.25 -34.58 -29.84
CA GLU A 30 -21.71 -34.58 -29.96
C GLU A 30 -22.21 -34.01 -31.29
N CYS A 31 -21.44 -33.13 -31.93
CA CYS A 31 -21.81 -32.44 -33.16
C CYS A 31 -20.97 -32.90 -34.36
N ALA A 32 -21.54 -33.82 -35.15
CA ALA A 32 -20.89 -34.36 -36.35
C ALA A 32 -20.53 -33.27 -37.37
N ALA A 33 -21.38 -32.25 -37.57
CA ALA A 33 -21.12 -31.17 -38.52
C ALA A 33 -19.89 -30.33 -38.13
N CYS A 34 -19.77 -29.97 -36.86
CA CYS A 34 -18.62 -29.22 -36.35
C CYS A 34 -17.34 -30.09 -36.38
N ALA A 35 -17.44 -31.41 -36.19
CA ALA A 35 -16.32 -32.35 -36.34
C ALA A 35 -15.89 -32.58 -37.81
N ASP A 36 -16.82 -32.62 -38.75
CA ASP A 36 -16.54 -32.69 -40.19
C ASP A 36 -15.82 -31.42 -40.66
N LEU A 37 -16.26 -30.25 -40.20
CA LEU A 37 -15.62 -28.98 -40.53
C LEU A 37 -14.19 -28.92 -40.00
N LEU A 38 -13.96 -29.31 -38.74
CA LEU A 38 -12.62 -29.38 -38.17
C LEU A 38 -11.70 -30.32 -38.96
N ARG A 39 -12.22 -31.47 -39.42
CA ARG A 39 -11.46 -32.41 -40.27
C ARG A 39 -11.10 -31.81 -41.63
N ALA A 40 -12.04 -31.10 -42.26
CA ALA A 40 -11.80 -30.44 -43.53
C ALA A 40 -10.72 -29.36 -43.41
N GLU A 41 -10.78 -28.52 -42.37
CA GLU A 41 -9.78 -27.47 -42.12
C GLU A 41 -8.40 -28.06 -41.82
N ARG A 42 -8.32 -29.13 -41.01
CA ARG A 42 -7.06 -29.84 -40.75
C ARG A 42 -6.46 -30.43 -42.01
N ALA A 43 -7.27 -31.01 -42.89
CA ALA A 43 -6.78 -31.54 -44.16
C ALA A 43 -6.13 -30.45 -45.02
N ILE A 44 -6.71 -29.23 -45.04
CA ILE A 44 -6.12 -28.09 -45.74
C ILE A 44 -4.78 -27.70 -45.11
N LEU A 45 -4.69 -27.65 -43.78
CA LEU A 45 -3.43 -27.32 -43.09
C LEU A 45 -2.35 -28.39 -43.33
N GLU A 46 -2.71 -29.67 -43.31
CA GLU A 46 -1.80 -30.77 -43.65
C GLU A 46 -1.32 -30.71 -45.10
N ASP A 47 -2.20 -30.37 -46.05
CA ASP A 47 -1.84 -30.16 -47.45
C ASP A 47 -0.89 -28.97 -47.63
N LEU A 48 -1.08 -27.90 -46.85
CA LEU A 48 -0.20 -26.72 -46.84
C LEU A 48 1.16 -27.04 -46.21
N ASP A 49 1.20 -27.82 -45.13
CA ASP A 49 2.44 -28.29 -44.50
C ASP A 49 3.23 -29.24 -45.43
N GLY A 50 2.54 -29.92 -46.36
CA GLY A 50 3.15 -30.74 -47.39
C GLY A 50 3.81 -29.96 -48.52
N LEU A 51 3.61 -28.63 -48.60
CA LEU A 51 4.29 -27.80 -49.60
C LEU A 51 5.80 -27.77 -49.33
N SER A 52 6.58 -27.82 -50.41
CA SER A 52 8.04 -27.77 -50.30
C SER A 52 8.46 -26.45 -49.67
N ASP A 53 9.18 -26.53 -48.56
CA ASP A 53 9.73 -25.36 -47.90
C ASP A 53 10.69 -24.64 -48.86
N VAL A 54 10.30 -23.44 -49.30
CA VAL A 54 11.10 -22.66 -50.25
C VAL A 54 12.17 -21.94 -49.46
N ALA A 55 13.43 -22.32 -49.70
CA ALA A 55 14.56 -21.65 -49.07
C ALA A 55 14.47 -20.13 -49.31
N ALA A 56 14.37 -19.38 -48.21
CA ALA A 56 14.34 -17.93 -48.26
C ALA A 56 15.62 -17.42 -48.96
N PRO A 57 15.51 -16.43 -49.86
CA PRO A 57 16.69 -15.84 -50.49
C PRO A 57 17.63 -15.23 -49.45
N ALA A 58 18.95 -15.42 -49.59
CA ALA A 58 19.94 -14.89 -48.64
C ALA A 58 20.01 -13.35 -48.53
N TRP A 59 19.29 -12.61 -49.38
CA TRP A 59 19.12 -11.17 -49.25
C TRP A 59 17.92 -10.80 -48.37
N LEU A 60 16.91 -11.66 -48.26
CA LEU A 60 15.67 -11.39 -47.53
C LEU A 60 15.92 -11.27 -46.03
N GLU A 61 16.73 -12.16 -45.48
CA GLU A 61 17.12 -12.08 -44.06
C GLU A 61 17.82 -10.76 -43.75
N ARG A 62 18.75 -10.33 -44.59
CA ARG A 62 19.45 -9.05 -44.44
C ARG A 62 18.51 -7.86 -44.54
N GLU A 63 17.62 -7.86 -45.53
CA GLU A 63 16.63 -6.80 -45.71
C GLU A 63 15.67 -6.70 -44.52
N ILE A 64 15.21 -7.83 -43.98
CA ILE A 64 14.33 -7.84 -42.80
C ILE A 64 15.06 -7.27 -41.58
N ILE A 65 16.32 -7.67 -41.35
CA ILE A 65 17.12 -7.19 -40.23
C ILE A 65 17.38 -5.69 -40.36
N GLU A 66 17.75 -5.21 -41.55
CA GLU A 66 17.99 -3.79 -41.82
C GLU A 66 16.71 -2.98 -41.63
N ARG A 67 15.59 -3.44 -42.20
CA ARG A 67 14.28 -2.78 -42.05
C ARG A 67 13.83 -2.73 -40.58
N ALA A 68 14.00 -3.82 -39.84
CA ALA A 68 13.66 -3.88 -38.42
C ALA A 68 14.55 -2.94 -37.59
N HIS A 69 15.84 -2.86 -37.93
CA HIS A 69 16.75 -1.92 -37.28
C HIS A 69 16.35 -0.47 -37.56
N ASP A 70 16.02 -0.13 -38.81
CA ASP A 70 15.57 1.20 -39.20
C ASP A 70 14.27 1.60 -38.50
N ASP A 71 13.29 0.69 -38.41
CA ASP A 71 12.03 0.96 -37.71
C ASP A 71 12.24 1.17 -36.21
N LEU A 72 13.09 0.35 -35.57
CA LEU A 72 13.45 0.54 -34.17
C LEU A 72 14.16 1.89 -33.97
N THR A 73 15.15 2.22 -34.79
CA THR A 73 15.87 3.49 -34.66
C THR A 73 14.98 4.70 -34.96
N ALA A 74 14.07 4.62 -35.93
CA ALA A 74 13.10 5.67 -36.24
C ALA A 74 12.16 5.93 -35.05
N THR A 75 11.67 4.86 -34.41
CA THR A 75 10.84 4.94 -33.20
C THR A 75 11.60 5.64 -32.06
N PHE A 76 12.89 5.37 -31.89
CA PHE A 76 13.71 6.02 -30.87
C PHE A 76 14.20 7.43 -31.25
N GLN A 77 14.16 7.82 -32.52
CA GLN A 77 14.58 9.15 -32.99
C GLN A 77 13.47 10.19 -32.87
N SER A 78 12.20 9.76 -32.90
CA SER A 78 11.03 10.60 -32.66
C SER A 78 11.18 11.37 -31.32
N ARG A 79 11.34 12.71 -31.42
CA ARG A 79 11.40 13.59 -30.25
C ARG A 79 10.15 13.49 -29.39
N ALA A 80 9.01 13.14 -29.99
CA ALA A 80 7.75 12.94 -29.29
C ALA A 80 7.79 11.69 -28.41
N GLU A 81 8.34 10.58 -28.90
CA GLU A 81 8.52 9.35 -28.12
C GLU A 81 9.55 9.52 -27.02
N ARG A 82 10.67 10.20 -27.27
CA ARG A 82 11.64 10.50 -26.21
C ARG A 82 11.01 11.25 -25.05
N ARG A 83 10.12 12.22 -25.32
CA ARG A 83 9.40 12.92 -24.26
C ARG A 83 8.46 12.00 -23.49
N ARG A 84 7.70 11.13 -24.18
CA ARG A 84 6.82 10.15 -23.54
C ARG A 84 7.60 9.16 -22.67
N ALA A 85 8.71 8.62 -23.19
CA ALA A 85 9.58 7.72 -22.43
C ALA A 85 10.15 8.42 -21.18
N LEU A 86 10.64 9.65 -21.31
CA LEU A 86 11.14 10.43 -20.17
C LEU A 86 10.04 10.73 -19.14
N THR A 87 8.80 11.00 -19.57
CA THR A 87 7.69 11.19 -18.63
C THR A 87 7.36 9.92 -17.86
N VAL A 88 7.37 8.76 -18.52
CA VAL A 88 7.11 7.47 -17.86
C VAL A 88 8.23 7.13 -16.90
N VAL A 89 9.49 7.22 -17.33
CA VAL A 89 10.66 6.97 -16.48
C VAL A 89 10.69 7.93 -15.29
N GLY A 90 10.44 9.23 -15.53
CA GLY A 90 10.36 10.24 -14.48
C GLY A 90 9.27 9.95 -13.45
N ALA A 91 8.07 9.54 -13.90
CA ALA A 91 6.99 9.16 -13.02
C ALA A 91 7.34 7.91 -12.19
N LEU A 92 8.00 6.91 -12.80
CA LEU A 92 8.43 5.70 -12.11
C LEU A 92 9.51 5.99 -11.06
N SER A 93 10.52 6.78 -11.40
CA SER A 93 11.56 7.22 -10.48
C SER A 93 10.98 8.04 -9.32
N PHE A 94 10.04 8.93 -9.60
CA PHE A 94 9.35 9.70 -8.57
C PHE A 94 8.56 8.80 -7.61
N THR A 95 7.82 7.84 -8.15
CA THR A 95 7.05 6.87 -7.34
C THR A 95 7.97 6.04 -6.44
N ALA A 96 9.09 5.56 -6.97
CA ALA A 96 10.09 4.84 -6.19
C ALA A 96 10.69 5.71 -5.07
N ALA A 97 11.02 6.97 -5.38
CA ALA A 97 11.55 7.92 -4.40
C ALA A 97 10.54 8.20 -3.27
N VAL A 98 9.25 8.36 -3.60
CA VAL A 98 8.19 8.57 -2.60
C VAL A 98 8.05 7.34 -1.70
N LEU A 99 8.01 6.14 -2.26
CA LEU A 99 7.89 4.90 -1.48
C LEU A 99 9.08 4.69 -0.54
N LEU A 100 10.30 4.96 -1.01
CA LEU A 100 11.51 4.87 -0.18
C LEU A 100 11.51 5.92 0.93
N SER A 101 11.13 7.16 0.60
CA SER A 101 11.13 8.29 1.54
C SER A 101 10.03 8.18 2.58
N PHE A 102 8.88 7.60 2.23
CA PHE A 102 7.78 7.43 3.17
C PHE A 102 8.17 6.52 4.33
N ASN A 103 8.89 5.43 4.04
CA ASN A 103 9.33 4.49 5.07
C ASN A 103 10.33 5.13 6.05
N THR A 104 11.27 5.95 5.54
CA THR A 104 12.24 6.63 6.39
C THR A 104 11.60 7.74 7.24
N ILE A 105 10.70 8.55 6.67
CA ILE A 105 10.00 9.62 7.38
C ILE A 105 9.11 9.06 8.50
N VAL A 106 8.37 7.97 8.24
CA VAL A 106 7.54 7.32 9.26
C VAL A 106 8.40 6.75 10.39
N GLY A 107 9.58 6.20 10.08
CA GLY A 107 10.56 5.77 11.06
C GLY A 107 11.01 6.92 11.98
N TYR A 108 11.48 8.04 11.41
CA TYR A 108 11.92 9.20 12.20
C TYR A 108 10.80 9.81 13.05
N LEU A 109 9.59 9.92 12.51
CA LEU A 109 8.47 10.51 13.24
C LEU A 109 8.05 9.63 14.43
N ARG A 110 8.07 8.30 14.27
CA ARG A 110 7.77 7.36 15.35
C ARG A 110 8.80 7.46 16.49
N GLU A 111 10.09 7.49 16.16
CA GLU A 111 11.15 7.64 17.18
C GLU A 111 11.02 8.99 17.91
N PHE A 112 10.71 10.06 17.19
CA PHE A 112 10.48 11.38 17.79
C PHE A 112 9.26 11.40 18.73
N LEU A 113 8.13 10.82 18.32
CA LEU A 113 6.92 10.72 19.13
C LEU A 113 7.13 9.85 20.38
N MET A 114 7.87 8.74 20.27
CA MET A 114 8.24 7.94 21.43
C MET A 114 9.12 8.74 22.40
N GLY A 115 10.10 9.50 21.90
CA GLY A 115 10.92 10.40 22.70
C GLY A 115 10.08 11.46 23.44
N LEU A 116 9.11 12.06 22.76
CA LEU A 116 8.23 13.08 23.33
C LEU A 116 7.29 12.50 24.40
N ARG A 117 6.78 11.28 24.17
CA ARG A 117 5.95 10.55 25.15
C ARG A 117 6.73 10.18 26.40
N VAL A 118 7.96 9.70 26.25
CA VAL A 118 8.84 9.38 27.38
C VAL A 118 9.21 10.66 28.13
N GLY A 119 9.61 11.72 27.43
CA GLY A 119 9.92 13.03 28.05
C GLY A 119 8.73 13.62 28.82
N GLY A 120 7.53 13.55 28.25
CA GLY A 120 6.29 13.96 28.91
C GLY A 120 5.99 13.14 30.17
N SER A 121 6.22 11.83 30.13
CA SER A 121 6.03 10.96 31.32
C SER A 121 6.98 11.29 32.47
N VAL A 122 8.23 11.66 32.15
CA VAL A 122 9.24 12.06 33.15
C VAL A 122 8.87 13.40 33.77
N LEU A 123 8.48 14.39 32.95
CA LEU A 123 7.99 15.68 33.44
C LEU A 123 6.77 15.53 34.34
N TRP A 124 5.83 14.64 33.99
CA TRP A 124 4.66 14.34 34.81
C TRP A 124 5.04 13.73 36.17
N ASN A 125 5.97 12.76 36.17
CA ASN A 125 6.46 12.16 37.41
C ASN A 125 7.19 13.18 38.29
N ILE A 126 7.98 14.08 37.71
CA ILE A 126 8.62 15.17 38.44
C ILE A 126 7.56 16.10 39.06
N ALA A 127 6.58 16.55 38.26
CA ALA A 127 5.52 17.43 38.73
C ALA A 127 4.72 16.82 39.90
N THR A 128 4.39 15.52 39.81
CA THR A 128 3.66 14.83 40.88
C THR A 128 4.48 14.67 42.16
N VAL A 129 5.80 14.48 42.08
CA VAL A 129 6.69 14.44 43.25
C VAL A 129 6.76 15.82 43.92
N PHE A 130 6.90 16.89 43.14
CA PHE A 130 6.88 18.26 43.68
C PHE A 130 5.56 18.58 44.37
N LEU A 131 4.42 18.20 43.76
CA LEU A 131 3.10 18.41 44.36
C LEU A 131 2.94 17.68 45.70
N LYS A 132 3.41 16.42 45.77
CA LYS A 132 3.40 15.62 47.01
C LYS A 132 4.31 16.24 48.08
N GLY A 133 5.52 16.68 47.70
CA GLY A 133 6.44 17.35 48.61
C GLY A 133 5.83 18.63 49.20
N LEU A 134 5.18 19.43 48.37
CA LEU A 134 4.49 20.65 48.80
C LEU A 134 3.35 20.35 49.77
N SER A 135 2.57 19.30 49.50
CA SER A 135 1.54 18.81 50.43
C SER A 135 2.13 18.41 51.79
N PHE A 136 3.24 17.67 51.82
CA PHE A 136 3.89 17.29 53.08
C PHE A 136 4.38 18.49 53.88
N VAL A 137 4.98 19.49 53.22
CA VAL A 137 5.44 20.73 53.88
C VAL A 137 4.27 21.51 54.46
N THR A 138 3.17 21.66 53.71
CA THR A 138 1.98 22.36 54.22
C THR A 138 1.36 21.66 55.43
N VAL A 139 1.25 20.33 55.42
CA VAL A 139 0.73 19.55 56.55
C VAL A 139 1.66 19.63 57.76
N GLY A 140 2.97 19.51 57.56
CA GLY A 140 3.95 19.66 58.64
C GLY A 140 3.93 21.05 59.28
N MET A 141 3.79 22.10 58.46
CA MET A 141 3.70 23.48 58.94
C MET A 141 2.40 23.72 59.72
N VAL A 142 1.27 23.16 59.26
CA VAL A 142 -0.01 23.23 59.97
C VAL A 142 0.03 22.47 61.30
N HIS A 143 0.66 21.30 61.35
CA HIS A 143 0.81 20.56 62.61
C HIS A 143 1.76 21.25 63.59
N GLY A 144 2.87 21.82 63.12
CA GLY A 144 3.79 22.58 63.97
C GLY A 144 3.17 23.87 64.54
N LEU A 145 2.28 24.51 63.79
CA LEU A 145 1.51 25.67 64.26
C LEU A 145 0.35 25.29 65.20
N ALA A 146 -0.17 24.07 65.09
CA ALA A 146 -1.26 23.57 65.93
C ALA A 146 -0.81 23.15 67.34
N ASP A 147 0.46 22.77 67.52
CA ASP A 147 1.01 22.42 68.84
C ASP A 147 1.19 23.65 69.76
N ASP A 148 1.26 24.87 69.20
CA ASP A 148 1.51 26.10 69.95
C ASP A 148 0.23 26.92 70.23
N ALA A 149 -0.93 26.50 69.69
CA ALA A 149 -2.17 27.26 69.82
C ALA A 149 -3.40 26.35 69.99
N GLN A 150 -4.09 26.49 71.13
CA GLN A 150 -5.43 25.95 71.42
C GLN A 150 -6.52 26.58 70.53
N VAL A 151 -6.37 26.48 69.20
CA VAL A 151 -7.37 26.95 68.25
C VAL A 151 -7.79 25.80 67.35
N THR A 152 -9.08 25.52 67.37
CA THR A 152 -9.78 24.45 66.66
C THR A 152 -9.31 24.29 65.20
N PRO A 153 -8.68 23.16 64.80
CA PRO A 153 -8.09 22.97 63.47
C PRO A 153 -9.10 22.64 62.35
N LEU A 154 -10.40 22.61 62.67
CA LEU A 154 -11.48 22.24 61.76
C LEU A 154 -11.60 23.10 60.48
N PRO A 155 -11.51 24.44 60.52
CA PRO A 155 -11.63 25.25 59.30
C PRO A 155 -10.38 25.17 58.42
N ALA A 156 -9.19 24.98 58.99
CA ALA A 156 -7.95 24.82 58.24
C ALA A 156 -7.91 23.49 57.47
N PHE A 157 -8.36 22.41 58.11
CA PHE A 157 -8.51 21.11 57.43
C PHE A 157 -9.58 21.15 56.32
N LEU A 158 -10.71 21.84 56.56
CA LEU A 158 -11.76 22.00 55.54
C LEU A 158 -11.29 22.84 54.35
N LEU A 159 -10.49 23.88 54.58
CA LEU A 159 -9.89 24.67 53.50
C LEU A 159 -8.84 23.88 52.73
N ALA A 160 -7.98 23.11 53.40
CA ALA A 160 -7.01 22.25 52.73
C ALA A 160 -7.69 21.13 51.90
N ALA A 161 -8.76 20.52 52.43
CA ALA A 161 -9.55 19.51 51.73
C ALA A 161 -10.33 20.11 50.55
N MET A 162 -10.88 21.32 50.69
CA MET A 162 -11.48 22.07 49.57
C MET A 162 -10.45 22.38 48.50
N LEU A 163 -9.26 22.84 48.88
CA LEU A 163 -8.20 23.19 47.94
C LEU A 163 -7.71 21.95 47.17
N SER A 164 -7.59 20.80 47.85
CA SER A 164 -7.21 19.54 47.21
C SER A 164 -8.30 19.04 46.24
N LEU A 165 -9.59 19.14 46.60
CA LEU A 165 -10.70 18.79 45.72
C LEU A 165 -10.77 19.69 44.48
N VAL A 166 -10.51 20.99 44.64
CA VAL A 166 -10.47 21.94 43.51
C VAL A 166 -9.32 21.60 42.57
N LEU A 167 -8.13 21.27 43.10
CA LEU A 167 -6.98 20.85 42.29
C LEU A 167 -7.24 19.54 41.54
N VAL A 168 -7.84 18.53 42.18
CA VAL A 168 -8.22 17.27 41.53
C VAL A 168 -9.22 17.52 40.40
N ARG A 169 -10.20 18.40 40.60
CA ARG A 169 -11.20 18.71 39.58
C ARG A 169 -10.60 19.45 38.38
N LEU A 170 -9.63 20.33 38.60
CA LEU A 170 -8.91 21.06 37.56
C LEU A 170 -8.04 20.11 36.71
N VAL A 171 -7.38 19.13 37.34
CA VAL A 171 -6.57 18.12 36.64
C VAL A 171 -7.45 17.20 35.78
N MET A 172 -8.56 16.71 36.31
CA MET A 172 -9.51 15.86 35.57
C MET A 172 -10.13 16.59 34.36
N HIS A 173 -10.41 17.90 34.49
CA HIS A 173 -10.92 18.70 33.37
C HIS A 173 -9.86 18.88 32.25
N PHE A 174 -8.58 18.90 32.61
CA PHE A 174 -7.49 19.00 31.63
C PHE A 174 -7.30 17.70 30.84
N GLU A 175 -7.43 16.53 31.46
CA GLU A 175 -7.36 15.22 30.77
C GLU A 175 -8.51 15.02 29.76
N VAL A 176 -9.73 15.49 30.08
CA VAL A 176 -10.87 15.37 29.14
C VAL A 176 -10.70 16.26 27.91
N SER A 177 -9.94 17.36 28.03
CA SER A 177 -9.65 18.25 26.91
C SER A 177 -8.59 17.71 25.96
N THR A 178 -7.69 16.84 26.43
CA THR A 178 -6.58 16.30 25.61
C THR A 178 -6.96 14.99 24.91
N ASN A 179 -8.01 14.29 25.35
CA ASN A 179 -8.50 13.03 24.73
C ASN A 179 -9.53 13.24 23.59
N LYS A 180 -9.73 14.47 23.11
CA LYS A 180 -10.64 14.80 21.98
C LYS A 180 -9.91 15.31 20.73
N ARG A 181 -8.60 15.10 20.61
CA ARG A 181 -7.83 15.37 19.39
C ARG A 181 -7.10 14.13 18.91
#